data_AF-A0A939MKM3-F1
#
_entry.id   AF-A0A939MKM3-F1
#
_cell.length_a   1.000
_cell.length_b   1.000
_cell.length_c   1.000
_cell.angle_alpha   90.00
_cell.angle_beta   90.00
_cell.angle_gamma   90.00
#
_symmetry.space_group_name_H-M   'P 1'
#
loop_
_entity.id
_entity.type
_entity.pdbx_description
1 polymer ?
#
loop_
_entity_poly.entity_id
_entity_poly.type
_entity_poly.pdbx_seq_one_letter_code
_entity_poly.pdbx_strand_id
1 'polypeptide(L)'
;MASLLKKKTADEFRVPSLAEADPSYGALTDKQTELHNSYIKLRDERSKLSREIEAEKAAGGQRVAPDVARLLGDPEDSITGLSQRLRDVATEMGNIESAQEILRRRMEEARGRASAMVCATVRPEYDRRLGVLCKLLSEVETARQSHDEILDDLDRGDVAKSSLQPVIPFFLGDRHDGKIAYCLREVKEAGHNA
;
A
#
# COMPACT_ATOMS: atom_id res chain seq x y z
N MET A 1 -31.85 31.50 21.17
CA MET A 1 -30.90 31.22 22.27
C MET A 1 -31.14 29.77 22.67
N ALA A 2 -30.21 28.81 22.64
CA ALA A 2 -28.76 28.89 22.80
C ALA A 2 -28.04 28.00 21.79
N SER A 3 -26.86 28.48 21.42
CA SER A 3 -25.84 27.83 20.61
C SER A 3 -25.38 26.53 21.27
N LEU A 4 -25.70 25.38 20.68
CA LEU A 4 -25.02 24.12 20.98
C LEU A 4 -23.84 24.00 20.03
N LEU A 5 -22.74 24.61 20.48
CA LEU A 5 -21.36 24.21 20.27
C LEU A 5 -21.17 23.15 19.19
N LYS A 6 -20.81 23.60 17.98
CA LYS A 6 -20.01 22.81 17.05
C LYS A 6 -18.80 22.30 17.83
N LYS A 7 -18.88 21.05 18.30
CA LYS A 7 -17.74 20.29 18.77
C LYS A 7 -16.79 20.27 17.57
N LYS A 8 -15.71 21.06 17.65
CA LYS A 8 -14.60 21.03 16.69
C LYS A 8 -14.26 19.56 16.53
N THR A 9 -14.56 18.99 15.36
CA THR A 9 -14.22 17.61 15.02
C THR A 9 -12.73 17.51 15.28
N ALA A 10 -12.36 16.78 16.33
CA ALA A 10 -10.97 16.43 16.59
C ALA A 10 -10.41 15.92 15.26
N ASP A 11 -9.26 16.47 14.82
CA ASP A 11 -8.66 16.13 13.55
C ASP A 11 -8.77 14.61 13.33
N GLU A 12 -9.42 14.23 12.23
CA GLU A 12 -9.65 12.85 11.89
C GLU A 12 -8.30 12.14 11.85
N PHE A 13 -8.11 11.15 12.73
CA PHE A 13 -6.83 10.46 12.84
C PHE A 13 -6.41 9.93 11.47
N ARG A 14 -5.26 10.41 10.99
CA ARG A 14 -4.68 10.02 9.70
C ARG A 14 -3.55 9.03 9.94
N VAL A 15 -3.62 7.90 9.24
CA VAL A 15 -2.51 6.95 9.18
C VAL A 15 -1.36 7.58 8.36
N PRO A 16 -0.14 7.67 8.92
CA PRO A 16 1.00 8.20 8.18
C PRO A 16 1.36 7.29 7.01
N SER A 17 1.87 7.87 5.92
CA SER A 17 2.38 7.08 4.80
C SER A 17 3.71 6.40 5.14
N LEU A 18 4.10 5.38 4.38
CA LEU A 18 5.39 4.70 4.59
C LEU A 18 6.59 5.65 4.43
N ALA A 19 6.50 6.61 3.50
CA ALA A 19 7.55 7.61 3.28
C ALA A 19 7.61 8.66 4.40
N GLU A 20 6.46 8.95 5.04
CA GLU A 20 6.41 9.83 6.22
C GLU A 20 6.96 9.13 7.47
N ALA A 21 6.75 7.82 7.59
CA ALA A 21 7.21 7.03 8.73
C ALA A 21 8.71 6.68 8.64
N ASP A 22 9.24 6.42 7.44
CA ASP A 22 10.65 6.09 7.22
C ASP A 22 11.22 6.92 6.04
N PRO A 23 12.07 7.93 6.30
CA PRO A 23 12.71 8.73 5.27
C PRO A 23 13.55 7.91 4.28
N SER A 24 14.07 6.74 4.71
CA SER A 24 14.85 5.86 3.82
C SER A 24 13.96 5.21 2.76
N TYR A 25 12.71 4.87 3.10
CA TYR A 25 11.72 4.37 2.15
C TYR A 25 11.30 5.46 1.15
N GLY A 26 11.15 6.70 1.64
CA GLY A 26 10.93 7.88 0.78
C GLY A 26 12.04 8.04 -0.26
N ALA A 27 13.30 8.04 0.17
CA ALA A 27 14.45 8.17 -0.72
C ALA A 27 14.54 7.04 -1.77
N LEU A 28 14.18 5.80 -1.42
CA LEU A 28 14.12 4.70 -2.39
C LEU A 28 13.01 4.88 -3.42
N THR A 29 11.86 5.41 -3.00
CA THR A 29 10.74 5.73 -3.89
C THR A 29 11.12 6.84 -4.87
N ASP A 30 11.75 7.90 -4.38
CA ASP A 30 12.26 8.99 -5.23
C ASP A 30 13.28 8.48 -6.24
N LYS A 31 14.18 7.59 -5.81
CA LYS A 31 15.18 6.98 -6.71
C LYS A 31 14.54 6.08 -7.76
N GLN A 32 13.45 5.38 -7.43
CA GLN A 32 12.70 4.57 -8.40
C GLN A 32 12.10 5.46 -9.49
N THR A 33 11.47 6.57 -9.11
CA THR A 33 10.94 7.55 -10.04
C THR A 33 12.03 8.16 -10.91
N GLU A 34 13.19 8.49 -10.33
CA GLU A 34 14.34 9.01 -11.09
C GLU A 34 14.81 8.01 -12.16
N LEU A 35 15.05 6.74 -11.78
CA LEU A 35 15.49 5.69 -12.72
C LEU A 35 14.45 5.43 -13.81
N HIS A 36 13.16 5.42 -13.46
CA HIS A 36 12.09 5.25 -14.44
C HIS A 36 12.06 6.40 -15.46
N ASN A 37 12.20 7.65 -14.99
CA ASN A 37 12.25 8.81 -15.87
C ASN A 37 13.48 8.79 -16.78
N SER A 38 14.65 8.39 -16.26
CA SER A 38 15.86 8.21 -17.07
C SER A 38 15.69 7.11 -18.13
N TYR A 39 15.03 5.99 -17.78
CA TYR A 39 14.71 4.93 -18.74
C TYR A 39 13.82 5.42 -19.88
N ILE A 40 12.76 6.19 -19.57
CA ILE A 40 11.88 6.77 -20.60
C ILE A 40 12.67 7.68 -21.55
N LYS A 41 13.53 8.56 -21.01
CA LYS A 41 14.37 9.45 -21.84
C LYS A 41 15.29 8.67 -22.78
N LEU A 42 15.95 7.62 -22.28
CA LEU A 42 16.83 6.78 -23.09
C LEU A 42 16.06 5.96 -24.12
N ARG A 43 14.85 5.51 -23.80
CA ARG A 43 13.96 4.84 -24.77
C ARG A 43 13.57 5.76 -25.92
N ASP A 44 13.29 7.03 -25.63
CA ASP A 44 12.98 8.03 -26.64
C ASP A 44 14.22 8.35 -27.50
N GLU A 45 15.39 8.48 -26.88
CA GLU A 45 16.67 8.67 -27.57
C GLU A 45 16.99 7.48 -28.49
N ARG A 46 16.88 6.25 -28.00
CA ARG A 46 17.04 5.02 -28.79
C ARG A 46 16.14 5.02 -30.03
N SER A 47 14.89 5.45 -29.85
CA SER A 47 13.91 5.51 -30.93
C SER A 47 14.27 6.56 -31.97
N LYS A 48 14.81 7.72 -31.55
CA LYS A 48 15.32 8.77 -32.44
C LYS A 48 16.56 8.31 -33.21
N LEU A 49 17.57 7.79 -32.51
CA LEU A 49 18.79 7.28 -33.11
C LEU A 49 18.51 6.18 -34.14
N SER A 50 17.54 5.30 -33.84
CA SER A 50 17.14 4.26 -34.79
C SER A 50 16.53 4.84 -36.07
N ARG A 51 15.72 5.91 -35.98
CA ARG A 51 15.16 6.61 -37.15
C ARG A 51 16.24 7.36 -37.93
N GLU A 52 17.17 8.01 -37.25
CA GLU A 52 18.30 8.71 -37.86
C GLU A 52 19.20 7.74 -38.64
N ILE A 53 19.52 6.58 -38.06
CA ILE A 53 20.29 5.53 -38.74
C ILE A 53 19.57 5.04 -40.00
N GLU A 54 18.25 4.81 -39.95
CA GLU A 54 17.50 4.37 -41.13
C GLU A 54 17.39 5.47 -42.20
N ALA A 55 17.24 6.73 -41.80
CA ALA A 55 17.24 7.87 -42.71
C ALA A 55 18.60 8.02 -43.42
N GLU A 56 19.70 7.92 -42.67
CA GLU A 56 21.06 8.03 -43.22
C GLU A 56 21.39 6.87 -44.17
N LYS A 57 20.93 5.65 -43.86
CA LYS A 57 21.01 4.51 -44.79
C LYS A 57 20.22 4.76 -46.07
N ALA A 58 19.00 5.32 -45.98
CA ALA A 58 18.17 5.63 -47.13
C ALA A 58 18.76 6.75 -48.01
N ALA A 59 19.51 7.67 -47.41
CA ALA A 59 20.25 8.73 -48.11
C ALA A 59 21.52 8.21 -48.83
N GLY A 60 21.86 6.92 -48.71
CA GLY A 60 23.05 6.33 -49.32
C GLY A 60 24.32 6.47 -48.48
N GLY A 61 24.19 6.84 -47.19
CA GLY A 61 25.30 6.89 -46.26
C GLY A 61 26.02 5.54 -46.17
N GLN A 62 27.35 5.56 -46.22
CA GLN A 62 28.16 4.35 -46.09
C GLN A 62 28.56 4.12 -44.63
N ARG A 63 28.66 2.84 -44.24
CA ARG A 63 29.27 2.45 -42.96
C ARG A 63 30.77 2.61 -43.07
N VAL A 64 31.25 3.81 -42.82
CA VAL A 64 32.68 4.12 -42.74
C VAL A 64 33.13 3.99 -41.29
N ALA A 65 34.28 3.35 -41.03
CA ALA A 65 34.80 3.23 -39.67
C ALA A 65 35.07 4.63 -39.08
N PRO A 66 34.91 4.85 -37.77
CA PRO A 66 34.96 6.20 -37.18
C PRO A 66 36.31 6.88 -37.39
N ASP A 67 37.41 6.12 -37.33
CA ASP A 67 38.76 6.62 -37.61
C ASP A 67 38.93 7.03 -39.08
N VAL A 68 38.26 6.34 -40.00
CA VAL A 68 38.30 6.66 -41.44
C VAL A 68 37.41 7.86 -41.73
N ALA A 69 36.22 7.97 -41.14
CA ALA A 69 35.37 9.15 -41.24
C ALA A 69 36.08 10.40 -40.70
N ARG A 70 36.78 10.27 -39.56
CA ARG A 70 37.61 11.35 -38.99
C ARG A 70 38.79 11.74 -39.89
N LEU A 71 39.41 10.79 -40.58
CA LEU A 71 40.48 11.05 -41.55
C LEU A 71 39.95 11.66 -42.86
N LEU A 72 38.71 11.37 -43.24
CA LEU A 72 38.05 11.90 -44.43
C LEU A 72 37.39 13.27 -44.19
N GLY A 73 37.23 13.69 -42.93
CA GLY A 73 36.55 14.94 -42.56
C GLY A 73 35.03 14.85 -42.62
N ASP A 74 34.49 13.63 -42.64
CA ASP A 74 33.04 13.39 -42.60
C ASP A 74 32.48 13.72 -41.21
N PRO A 75 31.23 14.23 -41.11
CA PRO A 75 30.60 14.54 -39.83
C PRO A 75 30.45 13.30 -38.94
N GLU A 76 30.51 13.49 -37.61
CA GLU A 76 30.35 12.42 -36.61
C GLU A 76 29.00 11.67 -36.71
N ASP A 77 28.03 12.24 -37.43
CA ASP A 77 26.74 11.65 -37.81
C ASP A 77 26.84 10.52 -38.84
N SER A 78 28.04 10.04 -39.16
CA SER A 78 28.20 8.79 -39.89
C SER A 78 27.38 7.66 -39.23
N ILE A 79 26.85 6.74 -40.04
CA ILE A 79 26.05 5.58 -39.58
C ILE A 79 26.74 4.84 -38.41
N THR A 80 28.08 4.84 -38.40
CA THR A 80 28.89 4.18 -37.39
C THR A 80 28.88 4.92 -36.04
N GLY A 81 28.92 6.26 -36.03
CA GLY A 81 28.78 7.08 -34.83
C GLY A 81 27.39 6.94 -34.19
N LEU A 82 26.34 7.05 -35.01
CA LEU A 82 24.96 6.80 -34.55
C LEU A 82 24.77 5.37 -34.03
N SER A 83 25.36 4.37 -34.70
CA SER A 83 25.30 2.97 -34.26
C SER A 83 26.11 2.71 -32.98
N GLN A 84 27.16 3.48 -32.71
CA GLN A 84 27.89 3.42 -31.45
C GLN A 84 27.03 4.01 -30.32
N ARG A 85 26.48 5.21 -30.54
CA ARG A 85 25.58 5.85 -29.57
C ARG A 85 24.34 5.01 -29.26
N LEU A 86 23.77 4.35 -30.27
CA LEU A 86 22.67 3.41 -30.10
C LEU A 86 23.03 2.23 -29.18
N ARG A 87 24.26 1.71 -29.30
CA ARG A 87 24.76 0.63 -28.42
C ARG A 87 24.96 1.13 -27.00
N ASP A 88 25.54 2.32 -26.83
CA ASP A 88 25.77 2.91 -25.50
C ASP A 88 24.44 3.15 -24.76
N VAL A 89 23.43 3.69 -25.47
CA VAL A 89 22.06 3.85 -24.94
C VAL A 89 21.44 2.51 -24.57
N ALA A 90 21.60 1.48 -25.41
CA ALA A 90 21.08 0.14 -25.10
C ALA A 90 21.75 -0.49 -23.87
N THR A 91 23.06 -0.31 -23.71
CA THR A 91 23.80 -0.75 -22.52
C THR A 91 23.30 -0.02 -21.27
N GLU A 92 23.13 1.30 -21.33
CA GLU A 92 22.65 2.07 -20.19
C GLU A 92 21.21 1.72 -19.80
N MET A 93 20.33 1.44 -20.77
CA MET A 93 19.00 0.90 -20.49
C MET A 93 19.06 -0.43 -19.74
N GLY A 94 19.95 -1.35 -20.14
CA GLY A 94 20.16 -2.63 -19.43
C GLY A 94 20.71 -2.45 -18.01
N ASN A 95 21.58 -1.46 -17.80
CA ASN A 95 22.07 -1.09 -16.48
C ASN A 95 20.94 -0.57 -15.59
N ILE A 96 20.06 0.28 -16.12
CA ILE A 96 18.92 0.84 -15.39
C ILE A 96 17.92 -0.26 -15.02
N GLU A 97 17.63 -1.20 -15.92
CA GLU A 97 16.77 -2.35 -15.63
C GLU A 97 17.33 -3.21 -14.49
N SER A 98 18.64 -3.47 -14.54
CA SER A 98 19.34 -4.19 -13.46
C SER A 98 19.30 -3.42 -12.13
N ALA A 99 19.50 -2.10 -12.18
CA ALA A 99 19.41 -1.23 -11.00
C ALA A 99 17.99 -1.18 -10.42
N GLN A 100 16.95 -1.18 -11.26
CA GLN A 100 15.55 -1.21 -10.83
C GLN A 100 15.20 -2.52 -10.10
N GLU A 101 15.71 -3.67 -10.57
CA GLU A 101 15.50 -4.95 -9.89
C GLU A 101 16.17 -4.97 -8.50
N ILE A 102 17.41 -4.47 -8.40
CA ILE A 102 18.10 -4.33 -7.11
C ILE A 102 17.34 -3.37 -6.19
N LEU A 103 16.87 -2.24 -6.73
CA LEU A 103 16.11 -1.25 -5.98
C LEU A 103 14.80 -1.84 -5.45
N ARG A 104 14.08 -2.62 -6.27
CA ARG A 104 12.85 -3.30 -5.87
C ARG A 104 13.07 -4.20 -4.65
N ARG A 105 14.15 -5.01 -4.64
CA ARG A 105 14.49 -5.86 -3.48
C ARG A 105 14.74 -5.05 -2.22
N ARG A 106 15.50 -3.95 -2.34
CA ARG A 106 15.75 -3.02 -1.21
C ARG A 106 14.47 -2.36 -0.71
N MET A 107 13.55 -2.03 -1.61
CA MET A 107 12.24 -1.46 -1.24
C MET A 107 11.38 -2.44 -0.46
N GLU A 108 11.37 -3.73 -0.80
CA GLU A 108 10.62 -4.74 -0.04
C GLU A 108 11.16 -4.87 1.39
N GLU A 109 12.48 -4.89 1.58
CA GLU A 109 13.11 -4.90 2.90
C GLU A 109 12.80 -3.62 3.70
N ALA A 110 12.87 -2.46 3.06
CA ALA A 110 12.55 -1.18 3.68
C ALA A 110 11.05 -1.06 4.02
N ARG A 111 10.17 -1.63 3.18
CA ARG A 111 8.72 -1.65 3.41
C ARG A 111 8.36 -2.31 4.73
N GLY A 112 9.00 -3.45 5.05
CA GLY A 112 8.76 -4.14 6.32
C GLY A 112 9.04 -3.24 7.53
N ARG A 113 10.18 -2.54 7.52
CA ARG A 113 10.57 -1.60 8.59
C ARG A 113 9.64 -0.40 8.66
N ALA A 114 9.38 0.26 7.52
CA ALA A 114 8.48 1.41 7.45
C ALA A 114 7.06 1.03 7.92
N SER A 115 6.58 -0.16 7.57
CA SER A 115 5.25 -0.65 7.99
C SER A 115 5.20 -0.89 9.50
N ALA A 116 6.26 -1.45 10.08
CA ALA A 116 6.34 -1.60 11.54
C ALA A 116 6.29 -0.25 12.26
N MET A 117 6.96 0.79 11.72
CA MET A 117 6.91 2.14 12.28
C MET A 117 5.53 2.79 12.17
N VAL A 118 4.85 2.62 11.04
CA VAL A 118 3.44 3.06 10.88
C VAL A 118 2.56 2.34 11.89
N CYS A 119 2.65 1.01 12.00
CA CYS A 119 1.86 0.23 12.96
C CYS A 119 2.12 0.67 14.40
N ALA A 120 3.37 0.93 14.78
CA ALA A 120 3.72 1.44 16.10
C ALA A 120 3.08 2.82 16.37
N THR A 121 3.03 3.69 15.37
CA THR A 121 2.38 5.01 15.46
C THR A 121 0.86 4.91 15.56
N VAL A 122 0.25 3.95 14.85
CA VAL A 122 -1.20 3.73 14.84
C VAL A 122 -1.69 2.96 16.08
N ARG A 123 -0.81 2.18 16.71
CA ARG A 123 -1.14 1.29 17.82
C ARG A 123 -1.97 1.95 18.94
N PRO A 124 -1.64 3.16 19.45
CA PRO A 124 -2.42 3.76 20.52
C PRO A 124 -3.86 4.10 20.12
N GLU A 125 -4.07 4.57 18.89
CA GLU A 125 -5.42 4.88 18.39
C GLU A 125 -6.21 3.61 18.08
N TYR A 126 -5.53 2.59 17.54
CA TYR A 126 -6.13 1.26 17.36
C TYR A 126 -6.61 0.68 18.69
N ASP A 127 -5.75 0.68 19.72
CA ASP A 127 -6.06 0.19 21.06
C ASP A 127 -7.22 0.99 21.68
N ARG A 128 -7.25 2.31 21.50
CA ARG A 128 -8.36 3.16 21.97
C ARG A 128 -9.69 2.76 21.33
N ARG A 129 -9.71 2.57 20.01
CA ARG A 129 -10.93 2.21 19.26
C ARG A 129 -11.37 0.78 19.59
N LEU A 130 -10.42 -0.13 19.71
CA LEU A 130 -10.68 -1.52 20.06
C LEU A 130 -11.24 -1.63 21.48
N GLY A 131 -10.68 -0.90 22.46
CA GLY A 131 -11.21 -0.87 23.82
C GLY A 131 -12.66 -0.37 23.90
N VAL A 132 -13.03 0.63 23.09
CA VAL A 132 -14.44 1.06 22.98
C VAL A 132 -15.32 -0.07 22.45
N LEU A 133 -14.88 -0.79 21.42
CA LEU A 133 -15.61 -1.94 20.89
C LEU A 133 -15.75 -3.05 21.94
N CYS A 134 -14.68 -3.41 22.65
CA CYS A 134 -14.69 -4.44 23.70
C CYS A 134 -15.66 -4.08 24.83
N LYS A 135 -15.69 -2.80 25.23
CA LYS A 135 -16.65 -2.31 26.22
C LYS A 135 -18.09 -2.48 25.73
N LEU A 136 -18.40 -2.04 24.51
CA LEU A 136 -19.75 -2.15 23.94
C LEU A 136 -20.17 -3.61 23.77
N LEU A 137 -19.26 -4.49 23.35
CA LEU A 137 -19.54 -5.92 23.25
C LEU A 137 -19.87 -6.53 24.62
N SER A 138 -19.17 -6.11 25.67
CA SER A 138 -19.47 -6.55 27.04
C SER A 138 -20.85 -6.08 27.49
N GLU A 139 -21.21 -4.82 27.20
CA GLU A 139 -22.55 -4.27 27.49
C GLU A 139 -23.65 -5.00 26.70
N VAL A 140 -23.39 -5.33 25.43
CA VAL A 140 -24.31 -6.12 24.59
C VAL A 140 -24.51 -7.52 25.17
N GLU A 141 -23.45 -8.17 25.64
CA GLU A 141 -23.56 -9.50 26.25
C GLU A 141 -24.42 -9.46 27.53
N THR A 142 -24.24 -8.44 28.39
CA THR A 142 -25.10 -8.24 29.56
C THR A 142 -26.56 -8.00 29.17
N ALA A 143 -26.81 -7.14 28.17
CA ALA A 143 -28.17 -6.88 27.69
C ALA A 143 -28.83 -8.14 27.10
N ARG A 144 -28.06 -8.95 26.38
CA ARG A 144 -28.50 -10.23 25.81
C ARG A 144 -28.87 -11.23 26.90
N GLN A 145 -28.02 -11.37 27.93
CA GLN A 145 -28.31 -12.24 29.08
C GLN A 145 -29.61 -11.83 29.77
N SER A 146 -29.80 -10.54 30.05
CA SER A 146 -31.03 -10.04 30.67
C SER A 146 -32.28 -10.26 29.80
N HIS A 147 -32.15 -10.13 28.48
CA HIS A 147 -33.24 -10.45 27.54
C HIS A 147 -33.59 -11.95 27.58
N ASP A 148 -32.58 -12.82 27.54
CA ASP A 148 -32.77 -14.26 27.54
C ASP A 148 -33.32 -14.77 28.87
N GLU A 149 -32.96 -14.14 29.99
CA GLU A 149 -33.52 -14.44 31.33
C GLU A 149 -35.05 -14.29 31.37
N ILE A 150 -35.61 -13.24 30.77
CA ILE A 150 -37.07 -13.08 30.68
C ILE A 150 -37.70 -14.22 29.87
N LEU A 151 -37.07 -14.64 28.78
CA LEU A 151 -37.58 -15.74 27.97
C LEU A 151 -37.49 -17.08 28.70
N ASP A 152 -36.43 -17.31 29.47
CA ASP A 152 -36.27 -18.48 30.34
C ASP A 152 -37.30 -18.50 31.47
N ASP A 153 -37.62 -17.34 32.06
CA ASP A 153 -38.62 -17.21 33.11
C ASP A 153 -40.03 -17.55 32.58
N LEU A 154 -40.35 -17.13 31.36
CA LEU A 154 -41.60 -17.50 30.70
C LEU A 154 -41.67 -19.01 30.42
N ASP A 155 -40.57 -19.63 29.96
CA ASP A 155 -40.51 -21.10 29.80
C ASP A 155 -40.70 -21.82 31.13
N ARG A 156 -40.03 -21.35 32.18
CA ARG A 156 -40.12 -21.95 33.52
C ARG A 156 -41.54 -21.84 34.11
N GLY A 157 -42.25 -20.77 33.77
CA GLY A 157 -43.64 -20.56 34.13
C GLY A 157 -44.66 -21.27 33.23
N ASP A 158 -44.22 -22.03 32.22
CA ASP A 158 -45.07 -22.64 31.19
C ASP A 158 -45.98 -21.61 30.48
N VAL A 159 -45.45 -20.40 30.27
CA VAL A 159 -46.17 -19.29 29.63
C VAL A 159 -45.88 -19.27 28.14
N ALA A 160 -46.94 -19.38 27.32
CA ALA A 160 -46.82 -19.29 25.87
C ALA A 160 -46.27 -17.92 25.42
N LYS A 161 -45.12 -17.93 24.73
CA LYS A 161 -44.43 -16.71 24.25
C LYS A 161 -44.91 -16.20 22.89
N SER A 162 -45.90 -16.85 22.27
CA SER A 162 -46.35 -16.56 20.90
C SER A 162 -46.88 -15.13 20.75
N SER A 163 -47.48 -14.57 21.80
CA SER A 163 -47.97 -13.18 21.82
C SER A 163 -46.86 -12.14 21.98
N LEU A 164 -45.71 -12.50 22.55
CA LEU A 164 -44.56 -11.60 22.72
C LEU A 164 -43.75 -11.46 21.43
N GLN A 165 -43.84 -12.43 20.51
CA GLN A 165 -43.05 -12.49 19.27
C GLN A 165 -41.55 -12.24 19.53
N PRO A 166 -40.90 -13.09 20.35
CA PRO A 166 -39.55 -12.83 20.83
C PRO A 166 -38.56 -12.73 19.67
N VAL A 167 -37.71 -11.70 19.72
CA VAL A 167 -36.64 -11.49 18.75
C VAL A 167 -35.34 -11.97 19.37
N ILE A 168 -34.77 -13.04 18.81
CA ILE A 168 -33.50 -13.61 19.28
C ILE A 168 -32.37 -13.14 18.34
N PRO A 169 -31.35 -12.43 18.86
CA PRO A 169 -30.25 -11.92 18.03
C PRO A 169 -29.23 -13.02 17.68
N PHE A 170 -29.63 -13.98 16.85
CA PHE A 170 -28.81 -15.15 16.46
C PHE A 170 -27.44 -14.81 15.84
N PHE A 171 -27.28 -13.60 15.29
CA PHE A 171 -26.00 -13.15 14.74
C PHE A 171 -24.90 -13.04 15.81
N LEU A 172 -25.26 -12.92 17.08
CA LEU A 172 -24.33 -12.94 18.22
C LEU A 172 -23.95 -14.37 18.65
N GLY A 173 -24.51 -15.40 18.00
CA GLY A 173 -24.37 -16.80 18.39
C GLY A 173 -25.42 -17.26 19.40
N ASP A 174 -25.36 -18.55 19.73
CA ASP A 174 -26.12 -19.09 20.86
C ASP A 174 -25.56 -18.52 22.17
N ARG A 175 -26.41 -18.41 23.19
CA ARG A 175 -26.00 -18.03 24.54
C ARG A 175 -24.92 -18.93 25.11
N HIS A 176 -24.87 -20.18 24.67
CA HIS A 176 -23.89 -21.16 25.09
C HIS A 176 -22.60 -21.15 24.26
N ASP A 177 -22.60 -20.50 23.08
CA ASP A 177 -21.44 -20.45 22.19
C ASP A 177 -20.35 -19.50 22.69
N GLY A 178 -20.72 -18.51 23.53
CA GLY A 178 -19.76 -17.58 24.13
C GLY A 178 -18.98 -16.74 23.12
N LYS A 179 -19.54 -16.44 21.94
CA LYS A 179 -18.81 -15.75 20.85
C LYS A 179 -18.23 -14.39 21.25
N ILE A 180 -18.96 -13.62 22.06
CA ILE A 180 -18.46 -12.35 22.59
C ILE A 180 -17.30 -12.59 23.56
N ALA A 181 -17.44 -13.53 24.50
CA ALA A 181 -16.36 -13.89 25.42
C ALA A 181 -15.11 -14.42 24.69
N TYR A 182 -15.30 -15.18 23.62
CA TYR A 182 -14.24 -15.65 22.74
C TYR A 182 -13.50 -14.48 22.08
N CYS A 183 -14.23 -13.53 21.49
CA CYS A 183 -13.64 -12.33 20.89
C CYS A 183 -12.86 -11.49 21.92
N LEU A 184 -13.43 -11.25 23.11
CA LEU A 184 -12.75 -10.52 24.19
C LEU A 184 -11.48 -11.23 24.66
N ARG A 185 -11.50 -12.57 24.68
CA ARG A 185 -10.32 -13.37 24.98
C ARG A 185 -9.24 -13.23 23.91
N GLU A 186 -9.59 -13.31 22.62
CA GLU A 186 -8.63 -13.12 21.53
C GLU A 186 -7.97 -11.74 21.58
N VAL A 187 -8.75 -10.69 21.88
CA VAL A 187 -8.22 -9.33 22.05
C VAL A 187 -7.18 -9.28 23.17
N LYS A 188 -7.47 -9.93 24.31
CA LYS A 188 -6.56 -10.01 25.45
C LYS A 188 -5.32 -10.84 25.15
N GLU A 189 -5.47 -11.98 24.47
CA GLU A 189 -4.37 -12.86 24.05
C GLU A 189 -3.43 -12.18 23.06
N ALA A 190 -3.97 -11.32 22.19
CA ALA A 190 -3.20 -10.47 21.28
C ALA A 190 -2.50 -9.27 21.99
N GLY A 191 -2.68 -9.13 23.31
CA GLY A 191 -2.01 -8.11 24.12
C GLY A 191 -2.60 -6.70 23.97
N HIS A 192 -3.86 -6.59 23.56
CA HIS A 192 -4.58 -5.33 23.54
C HIS A 192 -5.34 -5.11 24.85
N ASN A 193 -5.50 -3.86 25.26
CA ASN A 193 -6.30 -3.50 26.43
C ASN A 193 -7.79 -3.63 26.07
N ALA A 194 -8.38 -4.79 26.38
CA ALA A 194 -9.83 -5.03 26.36
C ALA A 194 -10.52 -4.37 27.56
#